data_AF-A0A7X2MT74-F1
#
_entry.id   AF-A0A7X2MT74-F1
#
_cell.length_a   1.000
_cell.length_b   1.000
_cell.length_c   1.000
_cell.angle_alpha   90.00
_cell.angle_beta   90.00
_cell.angle_gamma   90.00
#
_symmetry.space_group_name_H-M   'P 1'
#
loop_
_entity.id
_entity.type
_entity.pdbx_description
1 polymer ?
#
loop_
_entity_poly.entity_id
_entity_poly.type
_entity_poly.pdbx_seq_one_letter_code
_entity_poly.pdbx_strand_id
1 'polypeptide(L)'
;IIGVETRWGRVMGKTRILDALATLSFNYPRRAEYFSSELETFLLMSRKEQDDPLALKGSFAGAMGYGQFMPSSYNDYAVDFNGDGHANLWDPVDAIGSVAHYFQKHGWRSGENVAVPASGQAPMLEDGFKTRYSVSMLAASGLSPQGSLNGNDQVSLLRLDLGTSYQYW
;
A
#
# COMPACT_ATOMS: atom_id res chain seq x y z
N ILE A 1 0.49 8.68 1.88
CA ILE A 1 1.30 7.49 1.53
C ILE A 1 2.77 7.73 1.84
N ILE A 2 3.51 8.46 1.00
CA ILE A 2 4.95 8.73 1.20
C ILE A 2 5.32 9.25 2.61
N GLY A 3 4.48 10.10 3.22
CA GLY A 3 4.67 10.55 4.60
C GLY A 3 4.61 9.44 5.64
N VAL A 4 3.68 8.49 5.50
CA VAL A 4 3.54 7.31 6.38
C VAL A 4 4.68 6.33 6.13
N GLU A 5 4.99 6.06 4.86
CA GLU A 5 6.00 5.07 4.47
C GLU A 5 7.43 5.47 4.88
N THR A 6 7.84 6.70 4.58
CA THR A 6 9.26 7.10 4.69
C THR A 6 9.49 8.44 5.35
N ARG A 7 8.44 9.08 5.90
CA ARG A 7 8.50 10.48 6.38
C ARG A 7 9.09 11.40 5.32
N TRP A 8 8.61 11.27 4.08
CA TRP A 8 9.10 12.01 2.92
C TRP A 8 10.60 11.81 2.69
N GLY A 9 11.04 10.56 2.58
CA GLY A 9 12.42 10.19 2.28
C GLY A 9 13.40 10.22 3.45
N ARG A 10 12.98 10.67 4.65
CA ARG A 10 13.86 10.70 5.84
C ARG A 10 14.21 9.30 6.35
N VAL A 11 13.33 8.32 6.12
CA VAL A 11 13.49 6.94 6.59
C VAL A 11 13.13 5.99 5.45
N MET A 12 14.05 5.80 4.50
CA MET A 12 13.83 4.88 3.36
C MET A 12 14.30 3.44 3.62
N GLY A 13 14.90 3.19 4.78
CA GLY A 13 15.52 1.91 5.13
C GLY A 13 17.04 1.90 4.91
N LYS A 14 17.71 0.92 5.53
CA LYS A 14 19.18 0.84 5.59
C LYS A 14 19.71 -0.55 5.21
N THR A 15 18.83 -1.52 5.01
CA THR A 15 19.17 -2.90 4.65
C THR A 15 19.40 -2.96 3.15
N ARG A 16 20.46 -3.63 2.69
CA ARG A 16 20.63 -3.86 1.24
C ARG A 16 19.46 -4.71 0.75
N ILE A 17 18.86 -4.32 -0.36
CA ILE A 17 17.69 -5.04 -0.91
C ILE A 17 18.06 -6.48 -1.25
N LEU A 18 19.25 -6.68 -1.83
CA LEU A 18 19.78 -8.01 -2.13
C LEU A 18 19.86 -8.90 -0.89
N ASP A 19 20.36 -8.38 0.24
CA ASP A 19 20.48 -9.16 1.48
C ASP A 19 19.10 -9.58 2.01
N ALA A 20 18.15 -8.64 2.04
CA ALA A 20 16.79 -8.90 2.50
C ALA A 20 16.10 -9.96 1.65
N LEU A 21 16.10 -9.76 0.32
CA LEU A 21 15.40 -10.66 -0.59
C LEU A 21 16.08 -12.03 -0.65
N ALA A 22 17.41 -12.12 -0.76
CA ALA A 22 18.10 -13.40 -0.73
C ALA A 22 17.85 -14.18 0.56
N THR A 23 17.88 -13.51 1.72
CA THR A 23 17.58 -14.15 3.02
C THR A 23 16.16 -14.71 3.04
N LEU A 24 15.18 -13.94 2.55
CA LEU A 24 13.77 -14.34 2.56
C LEU A 24 13.44 -15.38 1.48
N SER A 25 14.15 -15.37 0.36
CA SER A 25 14.03 -16.39 -0.69
C SER A 25 14.60 -17.73 -0.22
N PHE A 26 15.79 -17.73 0.37
CA PHE A 26 16.57 -18.96 0.58
C PHE A 26 16.44 -19.53 2.00
N ASN A 27 16.10 -18.69 3.00
CA ASN A 27 16.07 -19.09 4.41
C ASN A 27 14.72 -18.80 5.10
N TYR A 28 13.65 -18.53 4.35
CA TYR A 28 12.31 -18.32 4.91
C TYR A 28 11.23 -19.15 4.18
N PRO A 29 11.12 -20.47 4.47
CA PRO A 29 10.29 -21.40 3.71
C PRO A 29 8.83 -20.98 3.53
N ARG A 30 8.23 -20.32 4.53
CA ARG A 30 6.82 -19.91 4.51
C ARG A 30 6.45 -19.00 3.32
N ARG A 31 7.39 -18.19 2.82
CA ARG A 31 7.17 -17.25 1.70
C ARG A 31 8.31 -17.26 0.67
N ALA A 32 9.10 -18.33 0.65
CA ALA A 32 10.31 -18.43 -0.18
C ALA A 32 10.03 -18.19 -1.66
N GLU A 33 8.93 -18.73 -2.20
CA GLU A 33 8.55 -18.55 -3.61
C GLU A 33 8.23 -17.08 -3.92
N TYR A 34 7.42 -16.42 -3.07
CA TYR A 34 7.10 -15.00 -3.21
C TYR A 34 8.36 -14.13 -3.20
N PHE A 35 9.26 -14.33 -2.24
CA PHE A 35 10.47 -13.52 -2.18
C PHE A 35 11.47 -13.88 -3.29
N SER A 36 11.48 -15.13 -3.78
CA SER A 36 12.26 -15.52 -4.96
C SER A 36 11.81 -14.76 -6.22
N SER A 37 10.50 -14.59 -6.43
CA SER A 37 10.01 -13.77 -7.55
C SER A 37 10.33 -12.27 -7.38
N GLU A 38 10.30 -11.76 -6.14
CA GLU A 38 10.73 -10.38 -5.86
C GLU A 38 12.25 -10.20 -6.11
N LEU A 39 13.07 -11.19 -5.72
CA LEU A 39 14.51 -11.19 -5.97
C LEU A 39 14.82 -11.22 -7.47
N GLU A 40 14.13 -12.07 -8.23
CA GLU A 40 14.24 -12.12 -9.69
C GLU A 40 13.92 -10.75 -10.30
N THR A 41 12.77 -10.19 -9.93
CA THR A 41 12.33 -8.88 -10.42
C THR A 41 13.30 -7.76 -10.04
N PHE A 42 13.86 -7.79 -8.83
CA PHE A 42 14.86 -6.84 -8.36
C PHE A 42 16.15 -6.89 -9.19
N LEU A 43 16.64 -8.09 -9.54
CA LEU A 43 17.84 -8.24 -10.36
C LEU A 43 17.59 -7.76 -11.81
N LEU A 44 16.40 -8.04 -12.36
CA LEU A 44 16.00 -7.57 -13.67
C LEU A 44 15.84 -6.04 -13.70
N MET A 45 15.24 -5.45 -12.66
CA MET A 45 15.15 -4.01 -12.46
C MET A 45 16.55 -3.38 -12.42
N SER A 46 17.43 -3.87 -11.54
CA SER A 46 18.79 -3.33 -11.38
C SER A 46 19.55 -3.36 -12.71
N ARG A 47 19.40 -4.44 -13.48
CA ARG A 47 19.98 -4.54 -14.83
C ARG A 47 19.38 -3.52 -15.80
N LYS A 48 18.05 -3.33 -15.79
CA LYS A 48 17.35 -2.38 -16.66
C LYS A 48 17.77 -0.94 -16.39
N GLU A 49 17.83 -0.56 -15.12
CA GLU A 49 18.18 0.80 -14.67
C GLU A 49 19.70 1.01 -14.55
N GLN A 50 20.51 -0.01 -14.86
CA GLN A 50 21.98 0.02 -14.78
C GLN A 50 22.52 0.29 -13.36
N ASP A 51 21.77 -0.10 -12.34
CA ASP A 51 22.15 -0.01 -10.94
C ASP A 51 23.11 -1.13 -10.52
N ASP A 52 23.98 -0.84 -9.55
CA ASP A 52 24.64 -1.89 -8.77
C ASP A 52 23.64 -2.47 -7.75
N PRO A 53 23.21 -3.74 -7.89
CA PRO A 53 22.25 -4.35 -6.97
C PRO A 53 22.75 -4.43 -5.52
N LEU A 54 24.06 -4.28 -5.27
CA LEU A 54 24.65 -4.23 -3.93
C LEU A 54 24.56 -2.85 -3.29
N ALA A 55 24.31 -1.80 -4.06
CA ALA A 55 24.23 -0.42 -3.56
C ALA A 55 22.83 -0.06 -3.07
N LEU A 56 21.78 -0.65 -3.64
CA LEU A 56 20.39 -0.33 -3.34
C LEU A 56 19.98 -0.79 -1.93
N LYS A 57 19.32 0.11 -1.19
CA LYS A 57 18.90 -0.11 0.20
C LYS A 57 17.43 0.21 0.41
N GLY A 58 16.83 -0.49 1.37
CA GLY A 58 15.45 -0.27 1.77
C GLY A 58 15.06 -1.02 3.04
N SER A 59 13.82 -1.49 3.07
CA SER A 59 13.26 -2.20 4.23
C SER A 59 13.84 -3.61 4.41
N PHE A 60 13.58 -4.21 5.56
CA PHE A 60 13.96 -5.61 5.83
C PHE A 60 13.22 -6.63 4.94
N ALA A 61 12.16 -6.21 4.24
CA ALA A 61 11.40 -7.04 3.32
C ALA A 61 11.75 -6.77 1.85
N GLY A 62 12.67 -5.83 1.56
CA GLY A 62 13.04 -5.45 0.20
C GLY A 62 12.19 -4.34 -0.42
N ALA A 63 11.44 -3.58 0.39
CA ALA A 63 10.69 -2.42 -0.09
C ALA A 63 11.61 -1.20 -0.30
N MET A 64 11.39 -0.44 -1.37
CA MET A 64 12.34 0.51 -1.94
C MET A 64 11.79 1.94 -2.04
N GLY A 65 12.69 2.92 -1.89
CA GLY A 65 12.42 4.33 -2.20
C GLY A 65 11.35 5.00 -1.35
N TYR A 66 10.88 6.16 -1.82
CA TYR A 66 9.94 7.04 -1.10
C TYR A 66 8.58 6.39 -0.80
N GLY A 67 8.11 5.54 -1.72
CA GLY A 67 6.82 4.86 -1.63
C GLY A 67 6.89 3.45 -1.03
N GLN A 68 8.08 2.96 -0.67
CA GLN A 68 8.30 1.57 -0.21
C GLN A 68 7.71 0.53 -1.18
N PHE A 69 8.02 0.69 -2.47
CA PHE A 69 7.59 -0.27 -3.49
C PHE A 69 8.38 -1.58 -3.37
N MET A 70 7.68 -2.71 -3.43
CA MET A 70 8.31 -4.00 -3.71
C MET A 70 8.79 -4.06 -5.18
N PRO A 71 9.81 -4.88 -5.51
CA PRO A 71 10.26 -5.06 -6.89
C PRO A 71 9.14 -5.37 -7.91
N SER A 72 8.17 -6.21 -7.56
CA SER A 72 6.99 -6.47 -8.40
C SER A 72 6.16 -5.20 -8.63
N SER A 73 5.95 -4.40 -7.58
CA SER A 73 5.22 -3.13 -7.70
C SER A 73 5.98 -2.10 -8.53
N TYR A 74 7.33 -2.12 -8.48
CA TYR A 74 8.13 -1.34 -9.41
C TYR A 74 7.83 -1.73 -10.85
N ASN A 75 7.95 -3.02 -11.16
CA ASN A 75 7.74 -3.53 -12.52
C ASN A 75 6.36 -3.19 -13.08
N ASP A 76 5.32 -3.29 -12.25
CA ASP A 76 3.94 -3.17 -12.70
C ASP A 76 3.43 -1.72 -12.69
N TYR A 77 3.96 -0.88 -11.79
CA TYR A 77 3.35 0.42 -11.48
C TYR A 77 4.31 1.60 -11.46
N ALA A 78 5.64 1.41 -11.42
CA ALA A 78 6.55 2.54 -11.47
C ALA A 78 6.50 3.25 -12.83
N VAL A 79 6.57 4.57 -12.80
CA VAL A 79 6.56 5.42 -13.99
C VAL A 79 7.65 6.47 -13.88
N ASP A 80 8.33 6.71 -15.00
CA ASP A 80 9.15 7.90 -15.22
C ASP A 80 8.22 9.11 -15.29
N PHE A 81 8.13 9.84 -14.18
CA PHE A 81 7.21 10.97 -14.03
C PHE A 81 7.92 12.31 -14.19
N ASN A 82 9.25 12.33 -14.07
CA ASN A 82 10.07 13.50 -14.34
C ASN A 82 10.48 13.63 -15.84
N GLY A 83 10.34 12.56 -16.62
CA GLY A 83 10.61 12.49 -18.06
C GLY A 83 12.09 12.31 -18.43
N ASP A 84 12.93 11.81 -17.53
CA ASP A 84 14.38 11.65 -17.75
C ASP A 84 14.79 10.31 -18.41
N GLY A 85 13.82 9.43 -18.64
CA GLY A 85 14.00 8.10 -19.24
C GLY A 85 14.12 6.97 -18.23
N HIS A 86 14.14 7.27 -16.92
CA HIS A 86 14.28 6.31 -15.84
C HIS A 86 13.12 6.41 -14.85
N ALA A 87 12.71 5.28 -14.26
CA ALA A 87 11.74 5.30 -13.16
C ALA A 87 12.51 5.13 -11.85
N ASN A 88 12.98 6.23 -11.25
CA ASN A 88 13.80 6.17 -10.05
C ASN A 88 12.95 6.25 -8.78
N LEU A 89 12.79 5.16 -8.03
CA LEU A 89 12.02 5.15 -6.77
C LEU A 89 12.60 6.05 -5.66
N TRP A 90 13.86 6.48 -5.79
CA TRP A 90 14.51 7.45 -4.91
C TRP A 90 14.43 8.89 -5.43
N ASP A 91 13.86 9.12 -6.62
CA ASP A 91 13.43 10.44 -7.05
C ASP A 91 12.00 10.71 -6.53
N PRO A 92 11.75 11.87 -5.89
CA PRO A 92 10.43 12.15 -5.34
C PRO A 92 9.35 12.38 -6.40
N VAL A 93 9.69 12.85 -7.62
CA VAL A 93 8.73 13.09 -8.71
C VAL A 93 8.24 11.74 -9.24
N ASP A 94 9.15 10.83 -9.55
CA ASP A 94 8.82 9.48 -10.00
C ASP A 94 8.05 8.70 -8.93
N ALA A 95 8.43 8.83 -7.66
CA ALA A 95 7.70 8.21 -6.57
C ALA A 95 6.26 8.73 -6.45
N ILE A 96 6.01 10.03 -6.67
CA ILE A 96 4.67 10.61 -6.68
C ILE A 96 3.85 10.02 -7.84
N GLY A 97 4.41 10.01 -9.06
CA GLY A 97 3.76 9.44 -10.24
C GLY A 97 3.45 7.96 -10.07
N SER A 98 4.41 7.21 -9.55
CA SER A 98 4.30 5.76 -9.31
C SER A 98 3.23 5.42 -8.28
N VAL A 99 3.16 6.17 -7.16
CA VAL A 99 2.08 5.99 -6.17
C VAL A 99 0.72 6.33 -6.80
N ALA A 100 0.61 7.40 -7.58
CA ALA A 100 -0.64 7.74 -8.26
C ALA A 100 -1.08 6.64 -9.25
N HIS A 101 -0.14 6.12 -10.04
CA HIS A 101 -0.40 5.05 -10.99
C HIS A 101 -0.81 3.75 -10.28
N TYR A 102 -0.14 3.39 -9.17
CA TYR A 102 -0.54 2.26 -8.32
C TYR A 102 -1.99 2.39 -7.87
N PHE A 103 -2.40 3.53 -7.32
CA PHE A 103 -3.77 3.76 -6.87
C PHE A 103 -4.78 3.66 -8.01
N GLN A 104 -4.46 4.26 -9.16
CA GLN A 104 -5.31 4.18 -10.35
C GLN A 104 -5.51 2.73 -10.79
N LYS A 105 -4.44 1.93 -10.84
CA LYS A 105 -4.51 0.51 -11.23
C LYS A 105 -5.26 -0.35 -10.21
N HIS A 106 -5.29 0.05 -8.95
CA HIS A 106 -6.06 -0.60 -7.89
C HIS A 106 -7.48 -0.05 -7.72
N GLY A 107 -8.00 0.67 -8.72
CA GLY A 107 -9.41 1.03 -8.80
C GLY A 107 -9.78 2.30 -8.04
N TRP A 108 -8.83 3.18 -7.75
CA TRP A 108 -9.14 4.51 -7.20
C TRP A 108 -10.12 5.26 -8.10
N ARG A 109 -11.20 5.78 -7.51
CA ARG A 109 -12.22 6.57 -8.21
C ARG A 109 -12.14 8.04 -7.76
N SER A 110 -11.82 8.91 -8.69
CA SER A 110 -11.66 10.34 -8.41
C SER A 110 -12.99 10.97 -7.97
N GLY A 111 -12.96 11.72 -6.88
CA GLY A 111 -14.13 12.43 -6.35
C GLY A 111 -15.06 11.59 -5.45
N GLU A 112 -14.77 10.30 -5.26
CA GLU A 112 -15.49 9.47 -4.29
C GLU A 112 -14.90 9.59 -2.87
N ASN A 113 -15.74 9.38 -1.85
CA ASN A 113 -15.31 9.35 -0.46
C ASN A 113 -14.51 8.08 -0.18
N VAL A 114 -13.45 8.20 0.64
CA VAL A 114 -12.63 7.04 1.05
C VAL A 114 -13.35 6.20 2.11
N ALA A 115 -13.88 6.87 3.14
CA ALA A 115 -14.66 6.30 4.22
C ALA A 115 -15.57 7.39 4.79
N VAL A 116 -16.69 7.01 5.40
CA VAL A 116 -17.68 7.95 5.95
C VAL A 116 -17.95 7.58 7.40
N PRO A 117 -17.79 8.50 8.36
CA PRO A 117 -18.09 8.18 9.75
C PRO A 117 -19.55 7.76 9.92
N ALA A 118 -19.81 6.81 10.81
CA ALA A 118 -21.16 6.41 11.18
C ALA A 118 -21.50 6.88 12.60
N SER A 119 -22.72 7.37 12.80
CA SER A 119 -23.32 7.48 14.14
C SER A 119 -23.89 6.13 14.56
N GLY A 120 -23.94 5.86 15.86
CA GLY A 120 -24.43 4.60 16.42
C GLY A 120 -23.31 3.63 16.75
N GLN A 121 -23.67 2.40 17.12
CA GLN A 121 -22.73 1.34 17.50
C GLN A 121 -23.23 -0.01 16.96
N ALA A 122 -22.32 -0.85 16.49
CA ALA A 122 -22.62 -2.21 16.05
C ALA A 122 -21.60 -3.20 16.65
N PRO A 123 -21.61 -3.43 17.98
CA PRO A 123 -20.58 -4.23 18.65
C PRO A 123 -20.63 -5.72 18.31
N MET A 124 -21.76 -6.19 17.76
CA MET A 124 -21.98 -7.60 17.43
C MET A 124 -21.57 -7.97 16.00
N LEU A 125 -21.28 -6.99 15.14
CA LEU A 125 -20.82 -7.23 13.77
C LEU A 125 -19.30 -7.37 13.73
N GLU A 126 -18.81 -8.25 12.87
CA GLU A 126 -17.39 -8.26 12.53
C GLU A 126 -17.03 -6.94 11.85
N ASP A 127 -15.84 -6.44 12.19
CA ASP A 127 -15.29 -5.21 11.64
C ASP A 127 -13.94 -5.47 10.94
N GLY A 128 -13.53 -4.54 10.09
CA GLY A 128 -12.30 -4.58 9.32
C GLY A 128 -12.52 -4.39 7.83
N PHE A 129 -11.47 -3.95 7.13
CA PHE A 129 -11.53 -3.54 5.72
C PHE A 129 -11.96 -4.65 4.72
N LYS A 130 -11.97 -5.91 5.15
CA LYS A 130 -12.39 -7.07 4.35
C LYS A 130 -13.88 -7.41 4.49
N THR A 131 -14.55 -6.90 5.52
CA THR A 131 -15.99 -7.14 5.72
C THR A 131 -16.80 -6.51 4.58
N ARG A 132 -17.98 -7.06 4.28
CA ARG A 132 -18.88 -6.54 3.27
C ARG A 132 -20.32 -6.68 3.76
N TYR A 133 -21.01 -5.56 3.94
CA TYR A 133 -22.39 -5.49 4.40
C TYR A 133 -23.19 -4.59 3.47
N SER A 134 -24.48 -4.88 3.32
CA SER A 134 -25.38 -3.91 2.71
C SER A 134 -25.58 -2.72 3.65
N VAL A 135 -25.75 -1.53 3.08
CA VAL A 135 -26.05 -0.32 3.85
C VAL A 135 -27.34 -0.49 4.68
N SER A 136 -28.33 -1.22 4.14
CA SER A 136 -29.57 -1.55 4.85
C SER A 136 -29.35 -2.41 6.10
N MET A 137 -28.42 -3.37 6.05
CA MET A 137 -28.09 -4.22 7.21
C MET A 137 -27.39 -3.41 8.29
N LEU A 138 -26.46 -2.51 7.91
CA LEU A 138 -25.79 -1.62 8.86
C LEU A 138 -26.80 -0.66 9.52
N ALA A 139 -27.76 -0.14 8.73
CA ALA A 139 -28.86 0.68 9.25
C ALA A 139 -29.73 -0.08 10.26
N ALA A 140 -30.13 -1.32 9.94
CA ALA A 140 -30.87 -2.18 10.87
C ALA A 140 -30.08 -2.54 12.13
N SER A 141 -28.75 -2.51 12.05
CA SER A 141 -27.83 -2.73 13.18
C SER A 141 -27.58 -1.46 14.02
N GLY A 142 -28.26 -0.35 13.70
CA GLY A 142 -28.19 0.89 14.46
C GLY A 142 -27.12 1.88 13.99
N LEU A 143 -26.52 1.67 12.82
CA LEU A 143 -25.57 2.62 12.23
C LEU A 143 -26.26 3.59 11.27
N SER A 144 -25.78 4.81 11.16
CA SER A 144 -26.22 5.76 10.13
C SER A 144 -25.04 6.56 9.62
N PRO A 145 -24.83 6.64 8.28
CA PRO A 145 -23.69 7.36 7.73
C PRO A 145 -23.86 8.87 7.93
N GLN A 146 -22.76 9.56 8.26
CA GLN A 146 -22.71 11.01 8.45
C GLN A 146 -22.42 11.78 7.15
N GLY A 147 -22.41 11.08 6.01
CA GLY A 147 -22.10 11.65 4.70
C GLY A 147 -22.59 10.77 3.55
N SER A 148 -22.38 11.22 2.33
CA SER A 148 -22.75 10.47 1.13
C SER A 148 -21.89 9.22 1.00
N LEU A 149 -22.52 8.07 0.74
CA LEU A 149 -21.81 6.82 0.41
C LEU A 149 -21.50 6.72 -1.10
N ASN A 150 -21.60 7.83 -1.86
CA ASN A 150 -21.40 7.86 -3.31
C ASN A 150 -22.25 6.85 -4.09
N GLY A 151 -23.44 6.50 -3.56
CA GLY A 151 -24.34 5.51 -4.18
C GLY A 151 -23.94 4.05 -3.96
N ASN A 152 -22.91 3.76 -3.16
CA ASN A 152 -22.53 2.39 -2.82
C ASN A 152 -23.60 1.74 -1.92
N ASP A 153 -24.06 0.56 -2.31
CA ASP A 153 -25.04 -0.25 -1.60
C ASP A 153 -24.39 -1.31 -0.69
N GLN A 154 -23.12 -1.61 -0.92
CA GLN A 154 -22.27 -2.46 -0.08
C GLN A 154 -21.00 -1.75 0.35
N VAL A 155 -20.67 -1.86 1.64
CA VAL A 155 -19.49 -1.26 2.27
C VAL A 155 -18.86 -2.21 3.29
N SER A 156 -17.58 -1.98 3.64
CA SER A 156 -16.99 -2.59 4.83
C SER A 156 -17.39 -1.82 6.08
N LEU A 157 -17.47 -2.50 7.21
CA LEU A 157 -17.57 -1.86 8.53
C LEU A 157 -16.17 -1.70 9.11
N LEU A 158 -15.76 -0.49 9.45
CA LEU A 158 -14.53 -0.23 10.19
C LEU A 158 -14.86 0.19 11.61
N ARG A 159 -14.04 -0.25 12.57
CA ARG A 159 -14.12 0.18 13.96
C ARG A 159 -12.76 0.65 14.43
N LEU A 160 -12.69 1.88 14.92
CA LEU A 160 -11.48 2.49 15.44
C LEU A 160 -11.60 2.63 16.95
N ASP A 161 -10.58 2.14 17.67
CA ASP A 161 -10.46 2.30 19.12
C ASP A 161 -9.91 3.70 19.44
N LEU A 162 -10.71 4.50 20.12
CA LEU A 162 -10.34 5.84 20.58
C LEU A 162 -9.92 5.86 22.06
N GLY A 163 -9.65 4.69 22.65
CA GLY A 163 -9.27 4.48 24.04
C GLY A 163 -10.45 4.44 25.01
N THR A 164 -11.38 5.40 24.91
CA THR A 164 -12.59 5.46 25.78
C THR A 164 -13.87 5.04 25.07
N SER A 165 -13.83 4.92 23.75
CA SER A 165 -14.98 4.60 22.92
C SER A 165 -14.54 4.00 21.58
N TYR A 166 -15.51 3.43 20.86
CA TYR A 166 -15.32 3.00 19.48
C TYR A 166 -16.02 3.94 18.52
N GLN A 167 -15.31 4.32 17.46
CA GLN A 167 -15.86 5.04 16.32
C GLN A 167 -16.03 4.10 15.13
N TYR A 168 -17.23 4.09 14.55
CA TYR A 168 -17.54 3.30 13.37
C TYR A 168 -17.46 4.16 12.10
N TRP A 169 -17.05 3.53 11.01
CA TRP A 169 -16.98 4.10 9.66
C TRP A 169 -17.42 3.06 8.63
#